data_AF-A0A1I1SC85-F1
#
_entry.id   AF-A0A1I1SC85-F1
#
_cell.length_a   1.000
_cell.length_b   1.000
_cell.length_c   1.000
_cell.angle_alpha   90.00
_cell.angle_beta   90.00
_cell.angle_gamma   90.00
#
_symmetry.space_group_name_H-M   'P 1'
#
loop_
_entity.id
_entity.type
_entity.pdbx_description
1 polymer ?
#
loop_
_entity_poly.entity_id
_entity_poly.type
_entity_poly.pdbx_seq_one_letter_code
_entity_poly.pdbx_strand_id
1 'polypeptide(L)'
;MTANTRYETQLNESYRELAEYYGTAIVPARVRKPQDKGLVERSVGFSTTWITAVLRERKFYSFAEVKDAVAERLEVINTKPFQKRPGSRREAYLSEEKEGSNEFDCDDNHVHIQR
;
A
#
# COMPACT_ATOMS: atom_id res chain seq x y z
N MET A 1 -12.62 -19.96 -20.69
CA MET A 1 -12.38 -18.90 -19.68
C MET A 1 -12.63 -19.52 -18.32
N THR A 2 -11.58 -20.06 -17.69
CA THR A 2 -11.70 -20.83 -16.45
C THR A 2 -11.56 -19.85 -15.28
N ALA A 3 -12.54 -19.81 -14.39
CA ALA A 3 -12.56 -18.90 -13.26
C ALA A 3 -11.58 -19.37 -12.16
N ASN A 4 -10.84 -18.43 -11.56
CA ASN A 4 -10.00 -18.71 -10.38
C ASN A 4 -10.83 -19.40 -9.29
N THR A 5 -10.43 -20.61 -8.91
CA THR A 5 -11.09 -21.40 -7.87
C THR A 5 -10.31 -21.26 -6.57
N ARG A 6 -10.92 -21.65 -5.43
CA ARG A 6 -10.29 -21.55 -4.09
C ARG A 6 -8.92 -22.24 -3.97
N TYR A 7 -8.63 -23.19 -4.86
CA TYR A 7 -7.40 -24.00 -4.87
C TYR A 7 -6.56 -23.84 -6.13
N GLU A 8 -7.07 -23.16 -7.15
CA GLU A 8 -6.40 -23.04 -8.44
C GLU A 8 -6.37 -21.57 -8.82
N THR A 9 -5.20 -20.96 -8.59
CA THR A 9 -4.91 -19.58 -9.00
C THR A 9 -4.13 -19.64 -10.30
N GLN A 10 -4.76 -19.25 -11.40
CA GLN A 10 -4.03 -19.00 -12.63
C GLN A 10 -3.57 -17.54 -12.60
N LEU A 11 -2.30 -17.34 -12.20
CA LEU A 11 -1.63 -16.05 -12.32
C LEU A 11 -1.18 -15.84 -13.77
N ASN A 12 -1.25 -14.60 -14.24
CA ASN A 12 -0.60 -14.21 -15.49
C ASN A 12 0.93 -14.38 -15.34
N GLU A 13 1.62 -14.72 -16.43
CA GLU A 13 3.07 -14.94 -16.46
C GLU A 13 3.83 -13.79 -15.80
N SER A 14 3.50 -12.54 -16.15
CA SER A 14 4.16 -11.36 -15.58
C SER A 14 3.98 -11.24 -14.06
N TYR A 15 2.89 -11.73 -13.51
CA TYR A 15 2.68 -11.74 -12.05
C TYR A 15 3.46 -12.88 -11.37
N ARG A 16 3.68 -13.99 -12.08
CA ARG A 16 4.51 -15.09 -11.59
C ARG A 16 5.98 -14.71 -11.57
N GLU A 17 6.48 -14.11 -12.65
CA GLU A 17 7.84 -13.57 -12.73
C GLU A 17 8.08 -12.52 -11.63
N LEU A 18 7.10 -11.64 -11.39
CA LEU A 18 7.14 -10.68 -10.28
C LEU A 18 7.25 -11.37 -8.92
N ALA A 19 6.42 -12.39 -8.69
CA ALA A 19 6.42 -13.17 -7.46
C ALA A 19 7.77 -13.88 -7.23
N GLU A 20 8.34 -14.47 -8.27
CA GLU A 20 9.63 -15.15 -8.23
C GLU A 20 10.78 -14.16 -8.01
N TYR A 21 10.80 -13.04 -8.74
CA TYR A 21 11.82 -12.01 -8.64
C TYR A 21 11.89 -11.39 -7.24
N TYR A 22 10.74 -11.03 -6.66
CA TYR A 22 10.67 -10.46 -5.31
C TYR A 22 10.49 -11.52 -4.21
N GLY A 23 10.65 -12.82 -4.50
CA GLY A 23 10.43 -13.89 -3.52
C GLY A 23 9.09 -13.80 -2.76
N THR A 24 8.06 -13.25 -3.40
CA THR A 24 6.80 -12.84 -2.76
C THR A 24 5.64 -13.74 -3.20
N ALA A 25 4.90 -14.29 -2.25
CA ALA A 25 3.71 -15.08 -2.55
C ALA A 25 2.50 -14.19 -2.91
N ILE A 26 1.97 -14.34 -4.12
CA ILE A 26 0.77 -13.61 -4.56
C ILE A 26 -0.49 -14.44 -4.28
N VAL A 27 -1.29 -14.01 -3.31
CA VAL A 27 -2.55 -14.65 -2.95
C VAL A 27 -3.72 -13.82 -3.49
N PRO A 28 -4.51 -14.33 -4.46
CA PRO A 28 -5.65 -13.58 -4.99
C PRO A 28 -6.76 -13.43 -3.95
N ALA A 29 -7.41 -12.27 -3.94
CA ALA A 29 -8.57 -12.03 -3.08
C ALA A 29 -9.79 -12.85 -3.56
N ARG A 30 -10.70 -13.17 -2.64
CA ARG A 30 -11.90 -13.97 -2.96
C ARG A 30 -12.80 -13.24 -3.97
N VAL A 31 -13.11 -13.91 -5.09
CA VAL A 31 -13.85 -13.36 -6.26
C VAL A 31 -15.22 -12.77 -5.91
N ARG A 32 -15.96 -13.39 -4.98
CA ARG A 32 -17.40 -13.10 -4.79
C ARG A 32 -17.73 -12.28 -3.55
N LYS A 33 -16.74 -11.95 -2.72
CA LYS A 33 -16.92 -11.05 -1.58
C LYS A 33 -15.57 -10.43 -1.21
N PRO A 34 -15.32 -9.14 -1.52
CA PRO A 34 -14.10 -8.45 -1.15
C PRO A 34 -14.12 -8.12 0.35
N GLN A 35 -13.99 -9.14 1.21
CA GLN A 35 -13.90 -8.93 2.66
C GLN A 35 -12.46 -8.82 3.14
N ASP A 36 -11.50 -9.29 2.35
CA ASP A 36 -10.09 -9.39 2.73
C ASP A 36 -9.39 -8.00 2.71
N LYS A 37 -10.02 -6.97 2.13
CA LYS A 37 -9.44 -5.61 1.97
C LYS A 37 -10.11 -4.53 2.83
N GLY A 38 -11.09 -4.89 3.67
CA GLY A 38 -11.88 -3.90 4.39
C GLY A 38 -11.07 -3.02 5.35
N LEU A 39 -9.95 -3.50 5.89
CA LEU A 39 -9.07 -2.70 6.74
C LEU A 39 -8.34 -1.62 5.95
N VAL A 40 -7.79 -1.99 4.80
CA VAL A 40 -7.06 -1.09 3.89
C VAL A 40 -8.00 -0.03 3.34
N GLU A 41 -9.16 -0.43 2.81
CA GLU A 41 -10.15 0.50 2.24
C GLU A 41 -10.63 1.53 3.26
N ARG A 42 -10.89 1.10 4.49
CA ARG A 42 -11.27 2.03 5.58
C ARG A 42 -10.14 2.99 5.94
N SER A 43 -8.90 2.52 5.98
CA SER A 43 -7.74 3.36 6.32
C SER A 43 -7.46 4.39 5.23
N VAL A 44 -7.51 3.97 3.96
CA VAL A 44 -7.35 4.86 2.80
C VAL A 44 -8.51 5.86 2.75
N GLY A 45 -9.75 5.40 2.88
CA GLY A 45 -10.92 6.28 2.90
C GLY A 45 -10.87 7.32 4.00
N PHE A 46 -10.43 6.94 5.20
CA PHE A 46 -10.20 7.87 6.31
C PHE A 46 -9.17 8.94 5.96
N SER A 47 -8.00 8.52 5.45
CA SER A 47 -6.90 9.43 5.12
C SER A 47 -7.30 10.39 4.01
N THR A 48 -7.89 9.89 2.92
CA THR A 48 -8.36 10.70 1.80
C THR A 48 -9.41 11.71 2.25
N THR A 49 -10.41 11.27 3.01
CA THR A 49 -11.49 12.16 3.48
C THR A 49 -10.93 13.27 4.38
N TRP A 50 -10.05 12.94 5.31
CA TRP A 50 -9.49 13.90 6.26
C TRP A 50 -8.56 14.92 5.57
N ILE A 51 -7.66 14.45 4.70
CA ILE A 51 -6.77 15.33 3.93
C ILE A 51 -7.60 16.25 3.03
N THR A 52 -8.56 15.70 2.29
CA THR A 52 -9.41 16.49 1.39
C THR A 52 -10.23 17.52 2.16
N ALA A 53 -10.82 17.14 3.31
CA ALA A 53 -11.60 18.06 4.13
C ALA A 53 -10.77 19.25 4.62
N VAL A 54 -9.51 19.04 4.95
CA VAL A 54 -8.61 20.11 5.42
C VAL A 54 -8.13 20.98 4.26
N LEU A 55 -7.93 20.42 3.07
CA LEU A 55 -7.45 21.15 1.90
C LEU A 55 -8.57 21.81 1.08
N ARG A 56 -9.85 21.50 1.34
CA ARG A 56 -11.00 21.97 0.54
C ARG A 56 -11.15 23.50 0.49
N GLU A 57 -10.65 24.21 1.50
CA GLU A 57 -10.74 25.68 1.62
C GLU A 57 -9.49 26.39 1.06
N ARG A 58 -8.47 25.63 0.63
CA ARG A 58 -7.23 26.16 0.07
C ARG A 58 -7.29 26.11 -1.46
N LYS A 59 -6.93 27.22 -2.11
CA LYS A 59 -6.71 27.26 -3.55
C LYS A 59 -5.25 26.93 -3.86
N PHE A 60 -5.02 26.12 -4.87
CA PHE A 60 -3.71 25.74 -5.36
C PHE A 60 -3.53 26.26 -6.78
N TYR A 61 -2.31 26.65 -7.11
CA TYR A 61 -1.96 27.20 -8.43
C TYR A 61 -1.01 26.27 -9.19
N SER A 62 -0.53 25.20 -8.55
CA SER A 62 0.23 24.13 -9.22
C SER A 62 0.00 22.76 -8.57
N PHE A 63 0.28 21.70 -9.33
CA PHE A 63 0.25 20.33 -8.80
C PHE A 63 1.34 20.06 -7.76
N ALA A 64 2.49 20.74 -7.86
CA ALA A 64 3.57 20.61 -6.88
C ALA A 64 3.10 21.08 -5.49
N GLU A 65 2.42 22.23 -5.42
CA GLU A 65 1.84 22.73 -4.16
C GLU A 65 0.81 21.76 -3.56
N VAL A 66 0.00 21.09 -4.40
CA VAL A 66 -0.95 20.07 -3.94
C VAL A 66 -0.20 18.88 -3.36
N LYS A 67 0.83 18.37 -4.05
CA LYS A 67 1.65 17.25 -3.59
C LYS A 67 2.26 17.55 -2.23
N ASP A 68 2.87 18.73 -2.07
CA ASP A 68 3.52 19.13 -0.83
C ASP A 68 2.50 19.29 0.31
N ALA A 69 1.35 19.92 0.03
CA ALA A 69 0.28 20.05 1.02
C ALA A 69 -0.31 18.70 1.44
N VAL A 70 -0.44 17.74 0.52
CA VAL A 70 -0.87 16.38 0.85
C VAL A 70 0.18 15.67 1.69
N ALA A 71 1.47 15.79 1.34
CA ALA A 71 2.57 15.18 2.08
C ALA A 71 2.62 15.69 3.53
N GLU A 72 2.48 17.01 3.74
CA GLU A 72 2.40 17.62 5.07
C GLU A 72 1.25 17.03 5.90
N ARG A 73 0.06 16.87 5.31
CA ARG A 73 -1.10 16.31 6.02
C ARG A 73 -0.95 14.82 6.29
N LEU A 74 -0.29 14.09 5.39
CA LEU A 74 0.02 12.68 5.58
C LEU A 74 0.94 12.47 6.79
N GLU A 75 1.96 13.31 6.93
CA GLU A 75 2.87 13.31 8.08
C GLU A 75 2.14 13.50 9.42
N VAL A 76 1.17 14.41 9.44
CA VAL A 76 0.31 14.63 10.62
C VAL A 76 -0.50 13.37 10.94
N ILE A 77 -1.11 12.72 9.95
CA ILE A 77 -1.91 11.50 10.18
C ILE A 77 -1.04 10.33 10.67
N ASN A 78 0.18 10.23 10.16
CA ASN A 78 1.10 9.14 10.48
C ASN A 78 1.70 9.27 11.88
N THR A 79 1.93 10.48 12.35
CA THR A 79 2.45 10.78 13.70
C THR A 79 1.35 10.90 14.75
N LYS A 80 0.09 11.12 14.34
CA LYS A 80 -1.04 11.20 15.26
C LYS A 80 -1.21 9.90 16.06
N PRO A 81 -1.34 9.98 17.40
CA PRO A 81 -1.57 8.80 18.23
C PRO A 81 -2.90 8.13 17.90
N PHE A 82 -2.95 6.81 18.09
CA PHE A 82 -4.19 6.07 17.92
C PHE A 82 -5.19 6.39 19.04
N GLN A 83 -6.48 6.23 18.73
CA GLN A 83 -7.54 6.43 19.73
C GLN A 83 -7.73 5.25 20.69
N LYS A 84 -7.43 4.01 20.23
CA LYS A 84 -7.74 2.77 20.96
C LYS A 84 -6.53 1.88 21.24
N ARG A 85 -5.33 2.30 20.84
CA ARG A 85 -4.08 1.57 21.07
C ARG A 85 -2.95 2.55 21.38
N PRO A 86 -1.89 2.14 22.09
CA PRO A 86 -0.73 3.00 22.30
C PRO A 86 0.04 3.25 20.99
N GLY A 87 0.75 4.37 20.96
CA GLY A 87 1.63 4.77 19.86
C GLY A 87 0.95 5.40 18.64
N SER A 88 1.69 5.52 17.55
CA SER A 88 1.27 6.12 16.26
C SER A 88 1.42 5.17 15.07
N ARG A 89 0.85 5.51 13.90
CA ARG A 89 1.03 4.70 12.67
C ARG A 89 2.49 4.57 12.29
N ARG A 90 3.26 5.65 12.46
CA ARG A 90 4.70 5.67 12.26
C ARG A 90 5.41 4.70 13.22
N GLU A 91 5.10 4.76 14.50
CA GLU A 91 5.74 3.88 15.49
C GLU A 91 5.41 2.41 15.23
N ALA A 92 4.15 2.08 14.95
CA ALA A 92 3.75 0.71 14.61
C ALA A 92 4.51 0.17 13.38
N TYR A 93 4.66 0.99 12.34
CA TYR A 93 5.46 0.62 11.16
C TYR A 93 6.95 0.41 11.51
N LEU A 94 7.53 1.28 12.32
CA LEU A 94 8.94 1.17 12.71
C LEU A 94 9.21 -0.05 13.60
N SER A 95 8.27 -0.43 14.46
CA SER A 95 8.43 -1.57 15.37
C SER A 95 8.12 -2.92 14.74
N GLU A 96 7.16 -2.99 13.82
CA GLU A 96 6.67 -4.27 13.28
C GLU A 96 7.30 -4.58 11.91
N GLU A 97 7.40 -3.56 11.04
CA GLU A 97 7.68 -3.78 9.61
C GLU A 97 9.13 -3.45 9.26
N LYS A 98 9.71 -2.39 9.82
CA LYS A 98 11.10 -1.99 9.51
C LYS A 98 12.13 -3.01 9.97
N GLU A 99 11.89 -3.71 11.08
CA GLU A 99 12.77 -4.77 11.56
C GLU A 99 12.73 -6.02 10.65
N GLY A 100 11.59 -6.33 10.02
CA GLY A 100 11.46 -7.43 9.06
C GLY A 100 11.79 -7.08 7.60
N SER A 101 11.83 -5.79 7.25
CA SER A 101 12.09 -5.33 5.87
C SER A 101 13.58 -5.27 5.50
N ASN A 102 14.48 -5.32 6.49
CA ASN A 102 15.94 -5.26 6.27
C ASN A 102 16.54 -6.55 5.68
N GLU A 103 15.73 -7.56 5.35
CA GLU A 103 16.20 -8.81 4.73
C GLU A 103 15.79 -8.94 3.24
N PHE A 104 14.99 -8.01 2.72
CA PHE A 104 14.70 -7.89 1.29
C PHE A 104 15.65 -6.88 0.65
N ASP A 105 16.93 -7.23 0.56
CA ASP A 105 17.87 -6.49 -0.30
C ASP A 105 17.50 -6.73 -1.76
N CYS A 106 17.03 -5.65 -2.39
CA CYS A 106 16.70 -5.57 -3.80
C CYS A 106 17.99 -5.55 -4.65
N ASP A 107 18.80 -6.60 -4.61
CA ASP A 107 19.91 -6.72 -5.54
C ASP A 107 19.41 -7.10 -6.94
N ASP A 108 20.02 -6.46 -7.92
CA ASP A 108 19.98 -6.72 -9.36
C ASP A 108 18.82 -6.14 -10.19
N ASN A 109 18.89 -4.82 -10.34
CA ASN A 109 18.39 -4.05 -11.48
C ASN A 109 19.09 -4.45 -12.80
N HIS A 110 18.95 -5.72 -13.25
CA HIS A 110 19.51 -6.22 -14.49
C HIS A 110 18.49 -7.03 -15.31
N VAL A 111 17.46 -6.35 -15.80
CA VAL A 111 16.58 -6.92 -16.83
C VAL A 111 17.29 -6.82 -18.19
N HIS A 112 18.07 -7.84 -18.54
CA HIS A 112 18.41 -8.11 -19.94
C HIS A 112 17.24 -8.84 -20.60
N ILE A 113 16.38 -8.08 -21.29
CA ILE A 113 15.45 -8.65 -22.27
C ILE A 113 16.28 -9.04 -23.49
N GLN A 114 16.58 -10.33 -23.64
CA GLN A 114 16.86 -10.90 -24.95
C GLN A 114 15.80 -11.95 -25.28
N ARG A 115 15.38 -11.87 -26.55
CA ARG A 115 14.22 -12.51 -27.18
C ARG A 115 14.22 -14.03 -27.11
#